data_AF-A0A315R5K6-F1
#
_entry.id   AF-A0A315R5K6-F1
#
_cell.length_a   1.000
_cell.length_b   1.000
_cell.length_c   1.000
_cell.angle_alpha   90.00
_cell.angle_beta   90.00
_cell.angle_gamma   90.00
#
_symmetry.space_group_name_H-M   'P 1'
#
loop_
_entity.id
_entity.type
_entity.pdbx_description
1 polymer ?
#
loop_
_entity_poly.entity_id
_entity_poly.type
_entity_poly.pdbx_seq_one_letter_code
_entity_poly.pdbx_strand_id
1 'polypeptide(L)'
;MAKSLSEMSLEELWQLFPIILKEHNPEYKNWYREEKAGLTEALPAPYIKRINHIGSTAVPGLLAKPTVDILLEISRKAELAKVEAELKDAGWTLMHRNEEDQGLNLVFNKGYTPQGFADRVFHLHLRYPGDWEELYFRDYLIAHPEIAEKYGELKQKLEKEYKHNRDGYTEAKTEFIKKHTAEAKKEFQEKYLPEEI
;
A
#
# COMPACT_ATOMS: atom_id res chain seq x y z
N MET A 1 32.37 0.72 1.42
CA MET A 1 31.08 1.27 1.89
C MET A 1 29.98 0.40 1.32
N ALA A 2 28.90 0.15 2.06
CA ALA A 2 27.75 -0.58 1.51
C ALA A 2 27.11 0.26 0.40
N LYS A 3 26.61 -0.38 -0.66
CA LYS A 3 25.83 0.30 -1.71
C LYS A 3 24.62 0.99 -1.08
N SER A 4 24.26 2.18 -1.57
CA SER A 4 22.97 2.78 -1.25
C SER A 4 21.83 2.02 -1.93
N LEU A 5 20.60 2.12 -1.42
CA LEU A 5 19.46 1.37 -1.98
C LEU A 5 19.18 1.73 -3.44
N SER A 6 19.44 2.97 -3.86
CA SER A 6 19.26 3.44 -5.24
C SER A 6 20.30 2.87 -6.21
N GLU A 7 21.40 2.29 -5.73
CA GLU A 7 22.47 1.70 -6.54
C GLU A 7 22.36 0.16 -6.63
N MET A 8 21.38 -0.43 -5.94
CA MET A 8 21.16 -1.87 -5.93
C MET A 8 20.29 -2.32 -7.12
N SER A 9 20.60 -3.48 -7.68
CA SER A 9 19.70 -4.13 -8.64
C SER A 9 18.40 -4.59 -7.97
N LEU A 10 17.37 -4.89 -8.76
CA LEU A 10 16.11 -5.46 -8.23
C LEU A 10 16.35 -6.77 -7.48
N GLU A 11 17.26 -7.61 -7.97
CA GLU A 11 17.62 -8.87 -7.32
C GLU A 11 18.31 -8.64 -5.97
N GLU A 12 19.24 -7.68 -5.89
CA GLU A 12 19.88 -7.28 -4.62
C GLU A 12 18.84 -6.74 -3.63
N LEU A 13 17.89 -5.94 -4.10
CA LEU A 13 16.77 -5.45 -3.29
C LEU A 13 15.85 -6.59 -2.82
N TRP A 14 15.57 -7.59 -3.65
CA TRP A 14 14.75 -8.74 -3.25
C TRP A 14 15.44 -9.67 -2.26
N GLN A 15 16.78 -9.72 -2.28
CA GLN A 15 17.55 -10.40 -1.23
C GLN A 15 17.49 -9.63 0.08
N LEU A 16 17.62 -8.31 0.03
CA LEU A 16 17.58 -7.45 1.21
C LEU A 16 16.17 -7.30 1.82
N PHE A 17 15.14 -7.36 0.98
CA PHE A 17 13.74 -7.19 1.33
C PHE A 17 12.90 -8.40 0.91
N PRO A 18 13.16 -9.59 1.48
CA PRO A 18 12.42 -10.79 1.14
C PRO A 18 10.94 -10.65 1.50
N ILE A 19 10.11 -11.44 0.84
CA ILE A 19 8.73 -11.66 1.30
C ILE A 19 8.81 -12.41 2.63
N ILE A 20 8.30 -11.75 3.66
CA ILE A 20 8.11 -12.30 5.00
C ILE A 20 6.65 -12.11 5.40
N LEU A 21 6.05 -13.13 5.99
CA LEU A 21 4.72 -13.06 6.58
C LEU A 21 4.82 -13.07 8.10
N LYS A 22 3.98 -12.26 8.74
CA LYS A 22 3.83 -12.20 10.19
C LYS A 22 2.35 -12.19 10.55
N GLU A 23 2.07 -12.68 11.76
CA GLU A 23 0.77 -12.54 12.38
C GLU A 23 0.36 -11.06 12.48
N HIS A 24 -0.95 -10.83 12.49
CA HIS A 24 -1.47 -9.48 12.55
C HIS A 24 -1.02 -8.77 13.83
N ASN A 25 -0.46 -7.57 13.68
CA ASN A 25 -0.10 -6.71 14.80
C ASN A 25 -1.19 -5.63 14.97
N PRO A 26 -1.91 -5.58 16.11
CA PRO A 26 -2.95 -4.57 16.32
C PRO A 26 -2.42 -3.13 16.28
N GLU A 27 -1.12 -2.92 16.50
CA GLU A 27 -0.50 -1.59 16.44
C GLU A 27 -0.42 -1.01 15.02
N TYR A 28 -0.62 -1.82 13.96
CA TYR A 28 -0.66 -1.30 12.58
C TYR A 28 -1.69 -0.18 12.43
N LYS A 29 -2.80 -0.24 13.16
CA LYS A 29 -3.82 0.81 13.17
C LYS A 29 -3.30 2.13 13.76
N ASN A 30 -2.48 2.06 14.81
CA ASN A 30 -1.88 3.24 15.43
C ASN A 30 -0.77 3.81 14.54
N TRP A 31 0.07 2.96 13.95
CA TRP A 31 1.11 3.38 13.01
C TRP A 31 0.54 4.10 11.80
N TYR A 32 -0.56 3.58 11.24
CA TYR A 32 -1.31 4.27 10.18
C TYR A 32 -1.85 5.63 10.64
N ARG A 33 -2.43 5.73 11.85
CA ARG A 33 -2.99 6.98 12.36
C ARG A 33 -1.92 8.07 12.50
N GLU A 34 -0.74 7.69 12.97
CA GLU A 34 0.41 8.59 13.08
C GLU A 34 0.87 9.09 11.70
N GLU A 35 1.07 8.19 10.73
CA GLU A 35 1.45 8.62 9.37
C GLU A 35 0.34 9.45 8.71
N LYS A 36 -0.94 9.12 8.92
CA LYS A 36 -2.06 9.94 8.45
C LYS A 36 -2.02 11.36 9.03
N ALA A 37 -1.72 11.50 10.32
CA ALA A 37 -1.59 12.80 10.96
C ALA A 37 -0.42 13.59 10.35
N GLY A 38 0.75 12.97 10.18
CA GLY A 38 1.91 13.59 9.54
C GLY A 38 1.66 14.01 8.09
N LEU A 39 0.95 13.18 7.30
CA LEU A 39 0.54 13.53 5.94
C LEU A 39 -0.44 14.72 5.91
N THR A 40 -1.33 14.81 6.90
CA THR A 40 -2.30 15.91 7.01
C THR A 40 -1.63 17.23 7.42
N GLU A 41 -0.55 17.14 8.21
CA GLU A 41 0.25 18.30 8.60
C GLU A 41 1.16 18.79 7.47
N ALA A 42 1.79 17.86 6.73
CA ALA A 42 2.73 18.19 5.66
C ALA A 42 2.04 18.74 4.39
N LEU A 43 0.84 18.27 4.05
CA LEU A 43 0.18 18.63 2.81
C LEU A 43 -0.90 19.70 3.01
N PRO A 44 -1.05 20.68 2.09
CA PRO A 44 -2.15 21.63 2.13
C PRO A 44 -3.50 20.91 2.17
N ALA A 45 -4.37 21.29 3.11
CA ALA A 45 -5.69 20.68 3.27
C ALA A 45 -6.52 20.61 1.96
N PRO A 46 -6.52 21.62 1.06
CA PRO A 46 -7.24 21.54 -0.21
C PRO A 46 -6.71 20.49 -1.19
N TYR A 47 -5.46 20.02 -1.00
CA TYR A 47 -4.87 18.99 -1.84
C TYR A 47 -5.35 17.61 -1.43
N ILE A 48 -5.63 17.36 -0.15
CA ILE A 48 -6.00 16.03 0.34
C ILE A 48 -7.49 15.80 0.10
N LYS A 49 -7.82 14.76 -0.66
CA LYS A 49 -9.19 14.28 -0.83
C LYS A 49 -9.52 13.18 0.16
N ARG A 50 -8.60 12.24 0.35
CA ARG A 50 -8.82 11.12 1.26
C ARG A 50 -7.50 10.48 1.70
N ILE A 51 -7.49 9.96 2.92
CA ILE A 51 -6.39 9.13 3.45
C ILE A 51 -6.99 7.90 4.14
N ASN A 52 -6.62 6.71 3.68
CA ASN A 52 -7.11 5.43 4.20
C ASN A 52 -6.00 4.40 4.41
N HIS A 53 -6.14 3.62 5.47
CA HIS A 53 -5.37 2.39 5.67
C HIS A 53 -5.91 1.33 4.72
N ILE A 54 -5.06 0.80 3.84
CA ILE A 54 -5.41 -0.25 2.87
C ILE A 54 -4.49 -1.46 3.05
N GLY A 55 -4.63 -2.44 2.16
CA GLY A 55 -3.81 -3.64 2.18
C GLY A 55 -4.13 -4.59 3.35
N SER A 56 -3.32 -5.64 3.48
CA SER A 56 -3.60 -6.72 4.42
C SER A 56 -3.47 -6.31 5.89
N THR A 57 -2.61 -5.33 6.21
CA THR A 57 -2.43 -4.87 7.60
C THR A 57 -3.62 -4.06 8.13
N ALA A 58 -4.54 -3.64 7.26
CA ALA A 58 -5.80 -3.02 7.64
C ALA A 58 -6.91 -4.03 8.02
N VAL A 59 -6.68 -5.32 7.77
CA VAL A 59 -7.64 -6.41 8.07
C VAL A 59 -7.23 -7.09 9.38
N PRO A 60 -8.02 -7.00 10.45
CA PRO A 60 -7.71 -7.64 11.73
C PRO A 60 -7.54 -9.15 11.59
N GLY A 61 -6.51 -9.72 12.22
CA GLY A 61 -6.24 -11.16 12.24
C GLY A 61 -5.66 -11.74 10.94
N LEU A 62 -5.55 -10.96 9.87
CA LEU A 62 -5.01 -11.44 8.61
C LEU A 62 -3.47 -11.50 8.63
N LEU A 63 -2.91 -12.68 8.40
CA LEU A 63 -1.47 -12.87 8.18
C LEU A 63 -1.00 -12.00 7.01
N ALA A 64 0.05 -11.20 7.19
CA ALA A 64 0.46 -10.21 6.20
C ALA A 64 1.97 -9.97 6.18
N LYS A 65 2.46 -9.33 5.11
CA LYS A 65 3.74 -8.62 5.19
C LYS A 65 3.61 -7.52 6.26
N PRO A 66 4.60 -7.31 7.14
CA PRO A 66 4.53 -6.29 8.18
C PRO A 66 4.79 -4.89 7.60
N THR A 67 3.95 -4.48 6.65
CA THR A 67 4.03 -3.20 5.94
C THR A 67 2.66 -2.56 5.93
N VAL A 68 2.57 -1.34 6.43
CA VAL A 68 1.34 -0.55 6.44
C VAL A 68 1.18 0.11 5.07
N ASP A 69 0.16 -0.28 4.32
CA ASP A 69 -0.18 0.35 3.04
C ASP A 69 -1.19 1.48 3.27
N ILE A 70 -0.90 2.66 2.76
CA ILE A 70 -1.71 3.87 2.92
C ILE A 70 -2.12 4.35 1.54
N LEU A 71 -3.42 4.55 1.32
CA LEU A 71 -3.95 5.25 0.15
C LEU A 71 -4.05 6.74 0.50
N LEU A 72 -3.41 7.58 -0.29
CA LEU A 72 -3.58 9.03 -0.27
C LEU A 72 -4.13 9.47 -1.62
N GLU A 73 -5.33 10.02 -1.61
CA GLU A 73 -5.90 10.67 -2.79
C GLU A 73 -5.70 12.17 -2.72
N ILE A 74 -5.19 12.72 -3.81
CA ILE A 74 -5.01 14.15 -3.97
C ILE A 74 -5.93 14.75 -5.02
N SER A 75 -6.30 16.02 -4.85
CA SER A 75 -7.03 16.79 -5.84
C SER A 75 -6.26 16.82 -7.17
N ARG A 76 -6.96 16.71 -8.30
CA ARG A 76 -6.38 16.96 -9.63
C ARG A 76 -5.86 18.38 -9.81
N LYS A 77 -6.28 19.31 -8.94
CA LYS A 77 -5.80 20.69 -8.89
C LYS A 77 -4.55 20.87 -8.01
N ALA A 78 -4.08 19.81 -7.35
CA ALA A 78 -2.86 19.87 -6.55
C ALA A 78 -1.63 19.97 -7.45
N GLU A 79 -0.66 20.76 -7.01
CA GLU A 79 0.64 20.84 -7.68
C GLU A 79 1.46 19.60 -7.32
N LEU A 80 1.52 18.62 -8.23
CA LEU A 80 2.15 17.32 -7.95
C LEU A 80 3.60 17.47 -7.48
N ALA A 81 4.40 18.32 -8.13
CA ALA A 81 5.79 18.58 -7.74
C ALA A 81 5.92 19.09 -6.30
N LYS A 82 4.96 19.89 -5.82
CA LYS A 82 4.91 20.35 -4.43
C LYS A 82 4.54 19.20 -3.49
N VAL A 83 3.53 18.41 -3.83
CA VAL A 83 3.15 17.21 -3.03
C VAL A 83 4.35 16.28 -2.87
N GLU A 84 5.08 16.00 -3.95
CA GLU A 84 6.27 15.15 -3.91
C GLU A 84 7.39 15.72 -3.04
N ALA A 85 7.62 17.05 -3.09
CA ALA A 85 8.60 17.72 -2.25
C ALA A 85 8.24 17.61 -0.76
N GLU A 86 7.00 17.92 -0.39
CA GLU A 86 6.52 17.80 1.01
C GLU A 86 6.58 16.35 1.49
N LEU A 87 6.24 15.37 0.65
CA LEU A 87 6.37 13.95 0.99
C LEU A 87 7.83 13.56 1.23
N LYS A 88 8.74 14.02 0.38
CA LYS A 88 10.18 13.79 0.54
C LYS A 88 10.71 14.40 1.84
N ASP A 89 10.32 15.63 2.16
CA ASP A 89 10.71 16.31 3.40
C ASP A 89 10.11 15.62 4.63
N ALA A 90 8.92 15.04 4.50
CA ALA A 90 8.31 14.15 5.50
C ALA A 90 8.93 12.74 5.54
N GLY A 91 9.99 12.46 4.77
CA GLY A 91 10.78 11.24 4.80
C GLY A 91 10.30 10.11 3.89
N TRP A 92 9.37 10.37 2.96
CA TRP A 92 8.91 9.38 1.98
C TRP A 92 9.85 9.30 0.78
N THR A 93 10.22 8.09 0.38
CA THR A 93 11.07 7.87 -0.80
C THR A 93 10.24 7.32 -1.95
N LEU A 94 10.26 8.00 -3.10
CA LEU A 94 9.55 7.55 -4.31
C LEU A 94 10.23 6.30 -4.89
N MET A 95 9.45 5.23 -5.10
CA MET A 95 9.94 3.95 -5.61
C MET A 95 9.35 3.54 -6.96
N HIS A 96 8.15 4.04 -7.26
CA HIS A 96 7.45 3.74 -8.50
C HIS A 96 6.71 4.99 -8.98
N ARG A 97 6.81 5.25 -10.29
CA ARG A 97 6.09 6.32 -10.98
C ARG A 97 5.43 5.74 -12.23
N ASN A 98 4.11 5.82 -12.27
CA ASN A 98 3.33 5.73 -13.49
C ASN A 98 2.36 6.91 -13.55
N GLU A 99 2.42 7.67 -14.64
CA GLU A 99 1.58 8.83 -14.90
C GLU A 99 0.97 8.65 -16.30
N GLU A 100 -0.35 8.62 -16.34
CA GLU A 100 -1.13 8.52 -17.56
C GLU A 100 -2.04 9.75 -17.66
N ASP A 101 -2.57 10.08 -18.84
CA ASP A 101 -3.32 11.33 -19.07
C ASP A 101 -4.41 11.62 -18.02
N GLN A 102 -5.03 10.58 -17.45
CA GLN A 102 -6.06 10.69 -16.42
C GLN A 102 -5.72 9.94 -15.12
N GLY A 103 -4.58 9.25 -15.06
CA GLY A 103 -4.18 8.36 -13.97
C GLY A 103 -2.94 8.86 -13.26
N LEU A 104 -2.86 8.62 -11.96
CA LEU A 104 -1.66 8.91 -11.17
C LEU A 104 -1.41 7.70 -10.29
N ASN A 105 -0.30 7.01 -10.51
CA ASN A 105 0.12 5.89 -9.68
C ASN A 105 1.57 6.07 -9.23
N LEU A 106 1.75 6.81 -8.13
CA LEU A 106 3.03 6.86 -7.43
C LEU A 106 3.00 5.96 -6.20
N VAL A 107 4.12 5.28 -5.93
CA VAL A 107 4.30 4.51 -4.69
C VAL A 107 5.57 5.00 -4.00
N PHE A 108 5.40 5.48 -2.78
CA PHE A 108 6.49 5.84 -1.88
C PHE A 108 6.65 4.80 -0.79
N ASN A 109 7.82 4.77 -0.15
CA ASN A 109 8.06 3.95 1.03
C ASN A 109 8.70 4.73 2.18
N LYS A 110 8.60 4.13 3.37
CA LYS A 110 9.37 4.45 4.58
C LYS A 110 9.79 3.14 5.26
N GLY A 111 10.94 3.15 5.93
CA GLY A 111 11.43 1.99 6.69
C GLY A 111 12.21 0.95 5.88
N TYR A 112 12.63 1.29 4.65
CA TYR A 112 13.59 0.49 3.89
C TYR A 112 15.00 1.04 4.17
N THR A 113 15.91 0.21 4.68
CA THR A 113 17.27 0.63 5.06
C THR A 113 18.33 -0.25 4.40
N PRO A 114 19.59 0.19 4.32
CA PRO A 114 20.69 -0.67 3.85
C PRO A 114 20.92 -1.93 4.70
N GLN A 115 20.33 -2.00 5.90
CA GLN A 115 20.39 -3.15 6.80
C GLN A 115 19.12 -4.04 6.72
N GLY A 116 18.18 -3.72 5.82
CA GLY A 116 16.89 -4.40 5.68
C GLY A 116 15.72 -3.54 6.17
N PHE A 117 14.61 -4.17 6.53
CA PHE A 117 13.43 -3.46 7.03
C PHE A 117 13.68 -2.86 8.42
N ALA A 118 13.27 -1.62 8.62
CA ALA A 118 13.09 -1.04 9.95
C ALA A 118 11.90 -1.70 10.68
N ASP A 119 11.74 -1.39 11.98
CA ASP A 119 10.63 -1.94 12.78
C ASP A 119 9.25 -1.53 12.26
N ARG A 120 9.17 -0.33 11.65
CA ARG A 120 7.96 0.22 11.05
C ARG A 120 8.21 0.47 9.56
N VAL A 121 7.45 -0.20 8.72
CA VAL A 121 7.57 -0.12 7.26
C VAL A 121 6.25 0.31 6.66
N PHE A 122 6.32 1.22 5.69
CA PHE A 122 5.14 1.79 5.07
C PHE A 122 5.26 1.82 3.55
N HIS A 123 4.11 1.68 2.89
CA HIS A 123 3.92 2.13 1.52
C HIS A 123 2.85 3.20 1.48
N LEU A 124 3.11 4.25 0.71
CA LEU A 124 2.13 5.29 0.42
C LEU A 124 1.80 5.24 -1.07
N HIS A 125 0.56 4.89 -1.37
CA HIS A 125 -0.01 4.85 -2.71
C HIS A 125 -0.69 6.20 -2.95
N LEU A 126 -0.06 7.05 -3.76
CA LEU A 126 -0.62 8.35 -4.15
C LEU A 126 -1.43 8.18 -5.43
N ARG A 127 -2.70 8.58 -5.39
CA ARG A 127 -3.67 8.44 -6.49
C ARG A 127 -4.48 9.71 -6.71
N TYR A 128 -5.09 9.84 -7.88
CA TYR A 128 -6.27 10.70 -8.04
C TYR A 128 -7.55 9.96 -7.56
N PRO A 129 -8.63 10.69 -7.19
CA PRO A 129 -9.88 10.07 -6.81
C PRO A 129 -10.43 9.13 -7.88
N GLY A 130 -10.93 7.97 -7.44
CA GLY A 130 -11.52 6.93 -8.29
C GLY A 130 -10.53 5.92 -8.89
N ASP A 131 -9.21 6.14 -8.78
CA ASP A 131 -8.17 5.25 -9.30
C ASP A 131 -7.64 4.29 -8.22
N TRP A 132 -8.54 3.51 -7.62
CA TRP A 132 -8.23 2.54 -6.57
C TRP A 132 -9.34 1.48 -6.45
N GLU A 133 -8.96 0.31 -5.97
CA GLU A 133 -9.87 -0.81 -5.68
C GLU A 133 -9.65 -1.41 -4.28
N GLU A 134 -8.55 -1.04 -3.64
CA GLU A 134 -8.03 -1.62 -2.41
C GLU A 134 -8.97 -1.41 -1.22
N LEU A 135 -9.80 -0.36 -1.25
CA LEU A 135 -10.82 -0.11 -0.22
C LEU A 135 -11.94 -1.16 -0.25
N TYR A 136 -12.40 -1.54 -1.45
CA TYR A 136 -13.39 -2.59 -1.60
C TYR A 136 -12.81 -3.92 -1.16
N PHE A 137 -11.60 -4.26 -1.62
CA PHE A 137 -10.95 -5.50 -1.22
C PHE A 137 -10.73 -5.59 0.29
N ARG A 138 -10.20 -4.52 0.93
CA ARG A 138 -10.02 -4.46 2.39
C ARG A 138 -11.32 -4.75 3.12
N ASP A 139 -12.38 -4.01 2.78
CA ASP A 139 -13.65 -4.12 3.49
C ASP A 139 -14.33 -5.46 3.27
N TYR A 140 -14.15 -6.05 2.10
CA TYR A 140 -14.65 -7.38 1.80
C TYR A 140 -13.97 -8.43 2.67
N LEU A 141 -12.64 -8.36 2.82
CA LEU A 141 -11.93 -9.25 3.74
C LEU A 141 -12.35 -9.05 5.20
N ILE A 142 -12.69 -7.83 5.61
CA ILE A 142 -13.20 -7.56 6.97
C ILE A 142 -14.61 -8.15 7.17
N ALA A 143 -15.48 -8.03 6.17
CA ALA A 143 -16.85 -8.55 6.21
C ALA A 143 -16.92 -10.08 6.05
N HIS A 144 -15.92 -10.69 5.41
CA HIS A 144 -15.84 -12.12 5.10
C HIS A 144 -14.56 -12.77 5.67
N PRO A 145 -14.53 -13.08 6.98
CA PRO A 145 -13.37 -13.69 7.63
C PRO A 145 -12.90 -14.99 6.97
N GLU A 146 -13.82 -15.79 6.43
CA GLU A 146 -13.53 -17.03 5.70
C GLU A 146 -12.78 -16.79 4.38
N ILE A 147 -12.98 -15.63 3.75
CA ILE A 147 -12.23 -15.22 2.57
C ILE A 147 -10.87 -14.65 2.97
N ALA A 148 -10.81 -13.90 4.08
CA ALA A 148 -9.54 -13.45 4.65
C ALA A 148 -8.63 -14.63 5.02
N GLU A 149 -9.17 -15.69 5.62
CA GLU A 149 -8.43 -16.92 5.93
C GLU A 149 -7.85 -17.56 4.67
N LYS A 150 -8.66 -17.79 3.63
CA LYS A 150 -8.20 -18.31 2.34
C LYS A 150 -7.12 -17.44 1.70
N TYR A 151 -7.24 -16.11 1.83
CA TYR A 151 -6.22 -15.19 1.35
C TYR A 151 -4.91 -15.31 2.14
N GLY A 152 -5.00 -15.49 3.46
CA GLY A 152 -3.87 -15.80 4.33
C GLY A 152 -3.15 -17.08 3.90
N GLU A 153 -3.89 -18.18 3.69
CA GLU A 153 -3.34 -19.46 3.22
C GLU A 153 -2.66 -19.34 1.85
N LEU A 154 -3.28 -18.63 0.91
CA LEU A 154 -2.68 -18.35 -0.40
C LEU A 154 -1.33 -17.66 -0.23
N LYS A 155 -1.28 -16.60 0.59
CA LYS A 155 -0.04 -15.87 0.86
C LYS A 155 1.06 -16.76 1.46
N GLN A 156 0.72 -17.65 2.39
CA GLN A 156 1.68 -18.60 2.97
C GLN A 156 2.26 -19.57 1.94
N LYS A 157 1.43 -20.05 1.00
CA LYS A 157 1.90 -20.92 -0.09
C LYS A 157 2.85 -20.16 -1.00
N LEU A 158 2.47 -18.95 -1.42
CA LEU A 158 3.24 -18.11 -2.33
C LEU A 158 4.55 -17.59 -1.72
N GLU A 159 4.60 -17.34 -0.41
CA GLU A 159 5.84 -16.91 0.26
C GLU A 159 6.97 -17.94 0.06
N LYS A 160 6.65 -19.24 0.09
CA LYS A 160 7.64 -20.32 -0.08
C LYS A 160 8.24 -20.33 -1.48
N GLU A 161 7.43 -20.02 -2.49
CA GLU A 161 7.83 -20.03 -3.90
C GLU A 161 8.52 -18.72 -4.32
N TYR A 162 8.03 -17.59 -3.82
CA TYR A 162 8.41 -16.26 -4.28
C TYR A 162 9.16 -15.43 -3.22
N LYS A 163 9.82 -16.08 -2.26
CA LYS A 163 10.51 -15.42 -1.14
C LYS A 163 11.40 -14.25 -1.55
N HIS A 164 12.12 -14.40 -2.66
CA HIS A 164 13.02 -13.39 -3.23
C HIS A 164 12.57 -12.92 -4.61
N ASN A 165 11.28 -13.00 -4.91
CA ASN A 165 10.69 -12.53 -6.16
C ASN A 165 9.41 -11.77 -5.85
N ARG A 166 9.54 -10.47 -5.54
CA ARG A 166 8.40 -9.62 -5.15
C ARG A 166 7.35 -9.52 -6.25
N ASP A 167 7.79 -9.45 -7.50
CA ASP A 167 6.89 -9.23 -8.63
C ASP A 167 6.08 -10.50 -8.89
N GLY A 168 6.74 -11.66 -8.91
CA GLY A 168 6.06 -12.96 -8.98
C GLY A 168 5.07 -13.18 -7.84
N TYR A 169 5.44 -12.80 -6.60
CA TYR A 169 4.52 -12.86 -5.46
C TYR A 169 3.31 -11.96 -5.63
N THR A 170 3.49 -10.78 -6.21
CA THR A 170 2.41 -9.81 -6.45
C THR A 170 1.46 -10.33 -7.52
N GLU A 171 2.01 -10.79 -8.63
CA GLU A 171 1.26 -11.31 -9.77
C GLU A 171 0.47 -12.57 -9.41
N ALA A 172 1.05 -13.49 -8.64
CA ALA A 172 0.40 -14.73 -8.25
C ALA A 172 -0.84 -14.53 -7.34
N LYS A 173 -1.05 -13.33 -6.79
CA LYS A 173 -2.25 -12.98 -6.02
C LYS A 173 -3.31 -12.27 -6.86
N THR A 174 -2.98 -11.80 -8.06
CA THR A 174 -3.80 -10.90 -8.87
C THR A 174 -5.20 -11.47 -9.11
N GLU A 175 -5.32 -12.73 -9.54
CA GLU A 175 -6.60 -13.38 -9.79
C GLU A 175 -7.49 -13.43 -8.54
N PHE A 176 -6.91 -13.79 -7.38
CA PHE A 176 -7.66 -13.83 -6.12
C PHE A 176 -8.18 -12.44 -5.75
N ILE A 177 -7.33 -11.42 -5.85
CA ILE A 177 -7.68 -10.04 -5.50
C ILE A 177 -8.79 -9.55 -6.43
N LYS A 178 -8.61 -9.64 -7.75
CA LYS A 178 -9.59 -9.19 -8.75
C LYS A 178 -10.96 -9.82 -8.55
N LYS A 179 -11.00 -11.14 -8.35
CA LYS A 179 -12.25 -11.87 -8.11
C LYS A 179 -13.04 -11.30 -6.92
N HIS A 180 -12.40 -11.17 -5.77
CA HIS A 180 -13.11 -10.75 -4.55
C HIS A 180 -13.34 -9.25 -4.50
N THR A 181 -12.51 -8.44 -5.15
CA THR A 181 -12.82 -7.03 -5.42
C THR A 181 -14.09 -6.88 -6.24
N ALA A 182 -14.29 -7.71 -7.28
CA ALA A 182 -15.51 -7.66 -8.09
C ALA A 182 -16.76 -8.02 -7.27
N GLU A 183 -16.69 -9.03 -6.41
CA GLU A 183 -17.78 -9.35 -5.47
C GLU A 183 -18.02 -8.22 -4.47
N ALA A 184 -16.95 -7.63 -3.91
CA ALA A 184 -17.04 -6.48 -3.02
C ALA A 184 -17.74 -5.28 -3.65
N LYS A 185 -17.48 -4.99 -4.93
CA LYS A 185 -18.15 -3.92 -5.67
C LYS A 185 -19.64 -4.20 -5.87
N LYS A 186 -20.05 -5.45 -6.05
CA LYS A 186 -21.47 -5.82 -6.15
C LYS A 186 -22.19 -5.67 -4.81
N GLU A 187 -21.52 -6.05 -3.72
CA GLU A 187 -22.10 -6.05 -2.37
C GLU A 187 -22.15 -4.64 -1.78
N PHE A 188 -21.06 -3.88 -1.87
CA PHE A 188 -20.96 -2.56 -1.26
C PHE A 188 -21.32 -1.42 -2.21
N GLN A 189 -21.54 -1.70 -3.50
CA GLN A 189 -22.01 -0.76 -4.53
C GLN A 189 -21.36 0.63 -4.40
N GLU A 190 -22.14 1.64 -4.04
CA GLU A 190 -21.76 3.06 -3.99
C GLU A 190 -20.99 3.48 -2.73
N LYS A 191 -20.52 2.53 -1.90
CA LYS A 191 -19.82 2.84 -0.64
C LYS A 191 -18.65 3.81 -0.79
N TYR A 192 -17.98 3.80 -1.94
CA TYR A 192 -16.81 4.63 -2.20
C TYR A 192 -16.91 5.42 -3.50
N LEU A 193 -18.05 6.06 -3.76
CA LEU A 193 -18.14 7.02 -4.86
C LEU A 193 -17.07 8.12 -4.71
N PRO A 194 -16.26 8.39 -5.76
CA PRO A 194 -15.42 9.58 -5.74
C PRO A 194 -16.35 10.80 -5.64
N GLU A 195 -16.05 11.73 -4.72
CA GLU A 195 -16.73 13.03 -4.71
C GLU A 195 -16.61 13.64 -6.12
N GLU A 196 -17.73 14.11 -6.66
CA GLU A 196 -17.81 14.66 -8.02
C GLU A 196 -16.64 15.62 -8.30
N ILE A 197 -15.99 15.43 -9.45
CA ILE A 197 -14.79 16.16 -9.92
C ILE A 197 -15.11 17.63 -10.14
#